data_AF-A0A7K0FYT5-F1
#
_entry.id   AF-A0A7K0FYT5-F1
#
_cell.length_a   1.000
_cell.length_b   1.000
_cell.length_c   1.000
_cell.angle_alpha   90.00
_cell.angle_beta   90.00
_cell.angle_gamma   90.00
#
_symmetry.space_group_name_H-M   'P 1'
#
loop_
_entity.id
_entity.type
_entity.pdbx_description
1 polymer ?
#
loop_
_entity_poly.entity_id
_entity_poly.type
_entity_poly.pdbx_seq_one_letter_code
_entity_poly.pdbx_strand_id
1 'polypeptide(L)'
;MREELAKRFFIRLLIGAVPMVFFAIALFATGESGNSGMSPDIGKFIPVALIFIWGAFLIIEGLNHFIKSRNSYGFCSIGAAVILGAVFILLMYLEHIT
;
A
#
# COMPACT_ATOMS: atom_id res chain seq x y z
N MET A 1 6.74 -19.32 -15.35
CA MET A 1 5.43 -18.68 -15.05
C MET A 1 5.26 -18.33 -13.57
N ARG A 2 5.42 -19.28 -12.62
CA ARG A 2 5.31 -19.00 -11.17
C ARG A 2 6.34 -17.97 -10.67
N GLU A 3 7.60 -18.10 -11.09
CA GLU A 3 8.67 -17.15 -10.73
C GLU A 3 8.41 -15.73 -11.24
N GLU A 4 7.93 -15.60 -12.47
CA GLU A 4 7.59 -14.30 -13.06
C GLU A 4 6.43 -13.61 -12.31
N LEU A 5 5.41 -14.36 -11.93
CA LEU A 5 4.32 -13.89 -11.08
C LEU A 5 4.82 -13.47 -9.70
N ALA A 6 5.69 -14.26 -9.07
CA ALA A 6 6.28 -13.93 -7.77
C ALA A 6 7.13 -12.64 -7.86
N LYS A 7 8.00 -12.53 -8.87
CA LYS A 7 8.80 -11.32 -9.10
C LYS A 7 7.92 -10.09 -9.27
N ARG A 8 6.87 -10.19 -10.09
CA ARG A 8 5.87 -9.14 -10.31
C ARG A 8 5.14 -8.73 -9.02
N PHE A 9 4.80 -9.72 -8.20
CA PHE A 9 4.17 -9.49 -6.91
C PHE A 9 5.10 -8.73 -5.97
N PHE A 10 6.35 -9.19 -5.80
CA PHE A 10 7.33 -8.53 -4.94
C PHE A 10 7.68 -7.12 -5.42
N ILE A 11 7.81 -6.89 -6.72
CA ILE A 11 8.03 -5.54 -7.26
C ILE A 11 6.87 -4.61 -6.90
N ARG A 12 5.62 -5.09 -7.01
CA ARG A 12 4.44 -4.28 -6.64
C ARG A 12 4.42 -3.95 -5.15
N LEU A 13 4.80 -4.91 -4.30
CA LEU A 13 4.93 -4.69 -2.87
C LEU A 13 6.04 -3.68 -2.57
N LEU A 14 7.21 -3.80 -3.20
CA LEU A 14 8.33 -2.89 -3.02
C LEU A 14 7.96 -1.45 -3.41
N ILE A 15 7.30 -1.26 -4.57
CA ILE A 15 6.84 0.06 -5.01
C ILE A 15 5.87 0.66 -3.99
N GLY A 16 4.91 -0.12 -3.48
CA GLY A 16 3.97 0.35 -2.47
C GLY A 16 4.60 0.56 -1.09
N ALA A 17 5.66 -0.17 -0.76
CA ALA A 17 6.37 -0.05 0.51
C ALA A 17 7.15 1.27 0.61
N VAL A 18 7.68 1.79 -0.51
CA VAL A 18 8.44 3.06 -0.52
C VAL A 18 7.65 4.23 0.09
N PRO A 19 6.45 4.61 -0.40
CA PRO A 19 5.68 5.68 0.22
C PRO A 19 5.20 5.30 1.63
N MET A 20 4.98 4.02 1.94
CA MET A 20 4.67 3.59 3.31
C MET A 20 5.80 3.85 4.30
N VAL A 21 7.05 3.66 3.91
CA VAL A 21 8.21 3.97 4.76
C VAL A 21 8.30 5.48 5.01
N PHE A 22 8.12 6.30 3.97
CA PHE A 22 8.08 7.75 4.14
C PHE A 22 6.94 8.19 5.06
N PHE A 23 5.76 7.59 4.90
CA PHE A 23 4.63 7.84 5.79
C PHE A 23 4.95 7.48 7.24
N ALA A 24 5.51 6.28 7.49
CA ALA A 24 5.87 5.83 8.82
C ALA A 24 6.92 6.75 9.46
N ILE A 25 7.96 7.16 8.73
CA ILE A 25 8.97 8.10 9.23
C ILE A 25 8.33 9.43 9.62
N ALA A 26 7.47 10.00 8.77
CA ALA A 26 6.78 11.26 9.06
C ALA A 26 5.84 11.14 10.28
N LEU A 27 5.19 9.98 10.44
CA LEU A 27 4.34 9.66 11.58
C LEU A 27 5.16 9.64 12.88
N PHE A 28 6.21 8.81 12.93
CA PHE A 28 7.03 8.65 14.15
C PHE A 28 7.90 9.86 14.47
N ALA A 29 8.35 10.64 13.48
CA ALA A 29 9.11 11.87 13.71
C ALA A 29 8.30 12.94 14.45
N THR A 30 6.97 12.91 14.31
CA THR A 30 6.06 13.86 14.97
C THR A 30 5.44 13.30 16.25
N GLY A 31 5.59 11.99 16.52
CA GLY A 31 4.95 11.31 17.65
C GLY A 31 3.43 11.40 17.63
N GLU A 32 2.84 11.55 16.42
CA GLU A 32 1.40 11.69 16.24
C GLU A 32 0.78 10.39 15.74
N SER A 33 -0.31 9.98 16.39
CA SER A 33 -1.09 8.85 15.93
C SER A 33 -1.77 9.18 14.60
N GLY A 34 -1.62 8.27 13.63
CA GLY A 34 -2.22 8.40 12.31
C GLY A 34 -3.75 8.42 12.35
N ASN A 35 -4.34 7.89 13.42
CA ASN A 35 -5.79 7.77 13.59
C ASN A 35 -6.37 8.73 14.66
N SER A 36 -5.55 9.54 15.34
CA SER A 36 -6.01 10.40 16.46
C SER A 36 -6.10 11.89 16.13
N GLY A 37 -6.31 12.23 14.86
CA GLY A 37 -6.31 13.62 14.40
C GLY A 37 -4.91 14.06 13.99
N MET A 38 -4.42 13.45 12.91
CA MET A 38 -3.15 13.79 12.28
C MET A 38 -3.20 15.25 11.80
N SER A 39 -2.20 16.06 12.13
CA SER A 39 -2.12 17.43 11.62
C SER A 39 -2.03 17.42 10.09
N PRO A 40 -2.64 18.38 9.36
CA PRO A 40 -2.54 18.47 7.92
C PRO A 40 -1.11 18.87 7.51
N ASP A 41 -0.20 17.90 7.51
CA ASP A 41 1.19 18.06 7.13
C ASP A 41 1.44 17.49 5.74
N ILE A 42 2.09 18.29 4.88
CA ILE A 42 2.41 17.90 3.49
C ILE A 42 3.30 16.66 3.45
N GLY A 43 4.20 16.51 4.44
CA GLY A 43 5.09 15.36 4.59
C GLY A 43 4.36 14.05 4.84
N LYS A 44 3.12 14.09 5.35
CA LYS A 44 2.26 12.91 5.52
C LYS A 44 1.25 12.74 4.38
N PHE A 45 0.73 13.85 3.86
CA PHE A 45 -0.26 13.84 2.79
C PHE A 45 0.26 13.20 1.49
N ILE A 46 1.47 13.57 1.04
CA ILE A 46 2.03 13.05 -0.20
C ILE A 46 2.20 11.52 -0.15
N PRO A 47 2.85 10.94 0.88
CA PRO A 47 2.92 9.49 1.04
C PRO A 47 1.57 8.79 1.02
N VAL A 48 0.58 9.32 1.75
CA VAL A 48 -0.78 8.75 1.79
C VAL A 48 -1.42 8.78 0.40
N ALA A 49 -1.36 9.90 -0.30
CA ALA A 49 -1.90 10.02 -1.65
C ALA A 49 -1.25 9.00 -2.62
N LEU A 50 0.07 8.82 -2.55
CA LEU A 50 0.78 7.83 -3.35
C LEU A 50 0.36 6.39 -3.04
N ILE A 51 0.13 6.05 -1.76
CA ILE A 51 -0.38 4.74 -1.34
C ILE A 51 -1.77 4.49 -1.93
N PHE A 52 -2.68 5.47 -1.85
CA PHE A 52 -4.03 5.35 -2.41
C PHE A 52 -4.03 5.25 -3.94
N ILE A 53 -3.23 6.07 -4.62
CA ILE A 53 -3.09 6.02 -6.09
C ILE A 53 -2.56 4.65 -6.52
N TRP A 54 -1.51 4.16 -5.85
CA TRP A 54 -0.93 2.84 -6.15
C TRP A 54 -1.91 1.70 -5.86
N GLY A 55 -2.60 1.75 -4.72
CA GLY A 55 -3.62 0.77 -4.35
C GLY A 55 -4.77 0.73 -5.37
N ALA A 56 -5.29 1.90 -5.77
CA ALA A 56 -6.33 2.00 -6.79
C ALA A 56 -5.86 1.44 -8.14
N PHE A 57 -4.62 1.77 -8.55
CA PHE A 57 -4.02 1.21 -9.75
C PHE A 57 -3.96 -0.32 -9.71
N LEU A 58 -3.51 -0.92 -8.61
CA LEU A 58 -3.46 -2.38 -8.44
C LEU A 58 -4.84 -3.04 -8.50
N ILE A 59 -5.86 -2.39 -7.93
CA ILE A 59 -7.24 -2.87 -8.00
C ILE A 59 -7.74 -2.85 -9.45
N ILE A 60 -7.58 -1.72 -10.15
CA ILE A 60 -7.99 -1.58 -11.56
C ILE A 60 -7.24 -2.57 -12.46
N GLU A 61 -5.93 -2.72 -12.27
CA GLU A 61 -5.10 -3.69 -12.99
C GLU A 61 -5.60 -5.12 -12.74
N GLY A 62 -5.90 -5.46 -11.48
CA GLY A 62 -6.43 -6.76 -11.09
C GLY A 62 -7.76 -7.08 -11.78
N LEU A 63 -8.71 -6.14 -11.73
CA LEU A 63 -10.01 -6.26 -12.40
C LEU A 63 -9.86 -6.43 -13.92
N ASN A 64 -8.99 -5.64 -14.56
CA ASN A 64 -8.70 -5.76 -15.99
C ASN A 64 -8.14 -7.15 -16.36
N HIS A 65 -7.30 -7.73 -15.50
CA HIS A 65 -6.80 -9.08 -15.70
C HIS A 65 -7.89 -10.15 -15.57
N PHE A 66 -8.83 -10.00 -14.64
CA PHE A 66 -9.99 -10.91 -14.53
C PHE A 66 -10.89 -10.84 -15.76
N ILE A 67 -11.18 -9.64 -16.27
CA ILE A 67 -11.96 -9.46 -17.52
C ILE A 67 -11.28 -10.20 -18.68
N LYS A 68 -9.96 -10.22 -18.72
CA LYS A 68 -9.16 -10.91 -19.76
C LYS A 68 -8.93 -12.40 -19.46
N SER A 69 -9.62 -12.99 -18.48
CA SER A 69 -9.45 -14.38 -18.04
C SER A 69 -8.02 -14.74 -17.60
N ARG A 70 -7.22 -13.74 -17.20
CA ARG A 70 -5.84 -13.90 -16.70
C ARG A 70 -5.83 -13.96 -15.17
N ASN A 71 -6.55 -14.94 -14.62
CA ASN A 71 -6.89 -14.99 -13.19
C ASN A 71 -5.67 -14.91 -12.26
N SER A 72 -4.58 -15.62 -12.56
CA SER A 72 -3.36 -15.58 -11.73
C SER A 72 -2.74 -14.18 -11.62
N TYR A 73 -2.79 -13.40 -12.70
CA TYR A 73 -2.31 -12.02 -12.70
C TYR A 73 -3.27 -11.08 -11.96
N GLY A 74 -4.58 -11.33 -12.09
CA GLY A 74 -5.60 -10.62 -11.32
C GLY A 74 -5.42 -10.79 -9.82
N PHE A 75 -5.31 -12.05 -9.37
CA PHE A 75 -5.04 -12.37 -7.96
C PHE A 75 -3.70 -11.81 -7.47
N CYS A 76 -2.67 -11.78 -8.31
CA CYS A 76 -1.39 -11.16 -7.97
C CYS A 76 -1.54 -9.66 -7.64
N SER A 77 -2.24 -8.89 -8.49
CA SER A 77 -2.41 -7.45 -8.27
C SER A 77 -3.32 -7.15 -7.08
N ILE A 78 -4.44 -7.87 -6.95
CA ILE A 78 -5.35 -7.73 -5.79
C ILE A 78 -4.68 -8.15 -4.49
N GLY A 79 -3.94 -9.27 -4.49
CA GLY A 79 -3.21 -9.74 -3.31
C GLY A 79 -2.18 -8.72 -2.84
N ALA A 80 -1.45 -8.08 -3.76
CA ALA A 80 -0.53 -7.01 -3.41
C ALA A 80 -1.27 -5.82 -2.79
N ALA A 81 -2.39 -5.39 -3.38
CA ALA A 81 -3.19 -4.29 -2.84
C ALA A 81 -3.71 -4.57 -1.42
N VAL A 82 -4.21 -5.79 -1.17
CA VAL A 82 -4.70 -6.22 0.15
C VAL A 82 -3.59 -6.20 1.19
N ILE A 83 -2.42 -6.76 0.88
CA ILE A 83 -1.28 -6.75 1.82
C ILE A 83 -0.85 -5.32 2.12
N LEU A 84 -0.69 -4.48 1.10
CA LEU A 84 -0.27 -3.09 1.28
C LEU A 84 -1.31 -2.31 2.11
N GLY A 85 -2.60 -2.53 1.87
CA GLY A 85 -3.68 -1.93 2.65
C GLY A 85 -3.68 -2.40 4.12
N ALA A 86 -3.46 -3.69 4.37
CA ALA A 86 -3.36 -4.23 5.72
C ALA A 86 -2.16 -3.63 6.47
N VAL A 87 -0.98 -3.54 5.83
CA VAL A 87 0.21 -2.91 6.42
C VAL A 87 -0.04 -1.42 6.69
N PHE A 88 -0.68 -0.71 5.77
CA PHE A 88 -1.03 0.70 5.97
C PHE A 88 -1.97 0.90 7.17
N ILE A 89 -3.00 0.06 7.30
CA ILE A 89 -3.88 0.08 8.48
C ILE A 89 -3.06 -0.20 9.74
N LEU A 90 -2.20 -1.23 9.75
CA LEU A 90 -1.34 -1.50 10.91
C LEU A 90 -0.47 -0.30 11.30
N LEU A 91 0.11 0.41 10.33
CA LEU A 91 0.90 1.63 10.58
C LEU A 91 0.05 2.75 11.23
N MET A 92 -1.19 2.93 10.77
CA MET A 92 -2.11 3.94 11.32
C MET A 92 -2.46 3.70 12.79
N TYR A 93 -2.46 2.44 13.23
CA TYR A 93 -2.84 2.03 14.60
C TYR A 93 -1.65 1.64 15.47
N LEU A 94 -0.42 1.69 14.96
CA LEU A 94 0.76 1.20 15.66
C LEU A 94 1.02 1.95 16.97
N GLU A 95 0.76 3.26 17.00
CA GLU A 95 0.86 4.10 18.20
C GLU A 95 -0.20 3.78 19.27
N HIS A 96 -1.34 3.18 18.91
CA HIS A 96 -2.32 2.76 19.92
C HIS A 96 -1.92 1.48 20.66
N ILE A 97 -0.90 0.78 20.15
CA ILE A 97 -0.43 -0.52 20.66
C ILE A 97 0.88 -0.35 21.46
N THR A 98 1.67 0.70 21.18
CA THR A 98 2.93 1.05 21.85
C THR A 98 2.75 2.15 22.88
#